data_AF-A0A953YPF0-F1
#
_entry.id   AF-A0A953YPF0-F1
#
_cell.length_a   1.000
_cell.length_b   1.000
_cell.length_c   1.000
_cell.angle_alpha   90.00
_cell.angle_beta   90.00
_cell.angle_gamma   90.00
#
_symmetry.space_group_name_H-M   'P 1'
#
loop_
_entity.id
_entity.type
_entity.pdbx_description
1 polymer ?
#
loop_
_entity_poly.entity_id
_entity_poly.type
_entity_poly.pdbx_seq_one_letter_code
_entity_poly.pdbx_strand_id
1 'polypeptide(L)' 'LALAWVLAQGEDIATIPGTRRIERLEQNVAAAAIALSDGDVARLSKLADLGVVGARY' A
#
# COMPACT_ATOMS: atom_id res chain seq x y z
N LEU A 1 -4.24 -2.94 -3.29
CA LEU A 1 -4.80 -2.37 -2.04
C LEU A 1 -3.73 -1.98 -1.05
N ALA A 2 -2.80 -2.87 -0.64
CA ALA A 2 -1.73 -2.48 0.27
C ALA A 2 -0.86 -1.31 -0.25
N LEU A 3 -0.39 -1.36 -1.50
CA LEU A 3 0.36 -0.26 -2.11
C LEU A 3 -0.45 1.05 -2.20
N ALA A 4 -1.72 0.96 -2.62
CA ALA A 4 -2.64 2.10 -2.65
C ALA A 4 -2.80 2.73 -1.26
N TRP A 5 -2.91 1.92 -0.21
CA TRP A 5 -3.02 2.39 1.16
C TRP A 5 -1.74 3.07 1.66
N VAL A 6 -0.56 2.52 1.34
CA VAL A 6 0.72 3.16 1.69
C VAL A 6 0.86 4.51 0.99
N LEU A 7 0.52 4.59 -0.30
CA LEU A 7 0.54 5.85 -1.05
C LEU A 7 -0.49 6.87 -0.54
N ALA A 8 -1.61 6.40 0.02
CA ALA A 8 -2.64 7.26 0.60
C ALA A 8 -2.28 7.85 1.98
N GLN A 9 -1.16 7.43 2.60
CA GLN A 9 -0.74 7.97 3.92
C GLN A 9 -0.17 9.40 3.83
N GLY A 10 0.17 9.90 2.64
CA GLY A 10 0.67 11.27 2.45
C GLY A 10 1.28 11.48 1.07
N GLU A 11 1.24 12.72 0.58
CA GLU A 11 1.76 13.08 -0.75
C GLU A 11 3.29 12.93 -0.87
N ASP A 12 4.00 12.96 0.26
CA ASP A 12 5.46 12.82 0.34
C ASP A 12 5.93 11.34 0.40
N ILE A 13 5.01 10.38 0.28
CA ILE A 13 5.32 8.96 0.42
C ILE A 13 5.50 8.31 -0.96
N ALA A 14 6.73 7.91 -1.23
CA ALA A 14 7.08 7.13 -2.41
C ALA A 14 7.34 5.66 -2.06
N THR A 15 6.62 4.73 -2.69
CA THR A 15 6.88 3.28 -2.57
C THR A 15 7.83 2.79 -3.65
N ILE A 16 8.80 1.94 -3.30
CA ILE A 16 9.72 1.29 -4.27
C ILE A 16 9.49 -0.23 -4.30
N PRO A 17 8.34 -0.71 -4.80
CA PRO A 17 8.03 -2.13 -4.80
C PRO A 17 8.89 -2.88 -5.83
N GLY A 18 9.75 -3.77 -5.35
CA GLY A 18 10.52 -4.68 -6.19
C GLY A 18 9.67 -5.86 -6.68
N THR A 19 9.76 -6.18 -7.98
CA THR A 19 9.18 -7.40 -8.55
C THR A 19 10.05 -7.94 -9.69
N ARG A 20 10.00 -9.27 -9.89
CA ARG A 20 10.67 -9.96 -11.01
C ARG A 20 9.73 -10.33 -12.15
N ARG A 21 8.44 -10.02 -12.03
CA ARG A 21 7.38 -10.40 -12.98
C ARG A 21 6.67 -9.15 -13.51
N ILE A 22 6.43 -9.10 -14.82
CA ILE A 22 5.82 -7.95 -15.49
C ILE A 22 4.37 -7.77 -15.02
N GLU A 23 3.61 -8.85 -14.86
CA GLU A 23 2.21 -8.78 -14.43
C GLU A 23 2.08 -8.15 -13.03
N ARG A 24 3.10 -8.34 -12.19
CA ARG A 24 3.18 -7.73 -10.87
C ARG A 24 3.58 -6.27 -10.94
N LEU A 25 4.42 -5.89 -11.90
CA LEU A 25 4.76 -4.49 -12.15
C LEU A 25 3.50 -3.72 -12.56
N GLU A 26 2.73 -4.26 -13.50
CA GLU A 26 1.47 -3.68 -13.96
C GLU A 26 0.48 -3.52 -12.79
N GLN A 27 0.34 -4.53 -11.93
CA GLN A 27 -0.49 -4.44 -10.73
C GLN A 27 -0.01 -3.37 -9.75
N ASN A 28 1.31 -3.25 -9.55
CA ASN A 28 1.87 -2.23 -8.66
C ASN A 28 1.62 -0.81 -9.19
N VAL A 29 1.76 -0.61 -10.50
CA VAL A 29 1.45 0.66 -11.17
C VAL A 29 -0.05 0.97 -11.08
N ALA A 30 -0.90 0.00 -11.39
CA ALA A 30 -2.35 0.16 -11.29
C ALA A 30 -2.81 0.50 -9.86
N ALA A 31 -2.10 0.01 -8.84
CA ALA A 31 -2.40 0.33 -7.45
C ALA A 31 -2.21 1.82 -7.10
N ALA A 32 -1.33 2.54 -7.80
CA ALA A 32 -1.14 3.98 -7.60
C ALA A 32 -2.33 4.83 -8.09
N ALA A 33 -3.15 4.28 -8.99
CA ALA A 33 -4.35 4.94 -9.51
C ALA A 33 -5.60 4.68 -8.66
N ILE A 34 -5.51 3.85 -7.62
CA ILE A 34 -6.65 3.53 -6.76
C ILE A 34 -6.84 4.64 -5.73
N ALA A 35 -7.92 5.41 -5.88
CA ALA A 35 -8.37 6.33 -4.85
C ALA A 35 -9.06 5.53 -3.73
N LEU A 36 -8.57 5.68 -2.50
CA LEU A 36 -9.20 5.13 -1.31
C LEU A 36 -10.01 6.23 -0.63
N SER A 37 -11.21 5.90 -0.16
CA SER A 37 -11.98 6.81 0.68
C SER A 37 -11.38 6.86 2.10
N ASP A 38 -11.69 7.91 2.86
CA ASP A 38 -11.27 8.01 4.27
C ASP A 38 -11.73 6.80 5.10
N GLY A 39 -12.90 6.25 4.79
CA GLY A 39 -13.42 5.03 5.42
C GLY A 39 -12.61 3.78 5.09
N ASP A 40 -12.13 3.66 3.84
CA ASP A 40 -11.26 2.55 3.43
C ASP A 40 -9.88 2.67 4.08
N VAL A 41 -9.32 3.88 4.13
CA VAL A 41 -8.05 4.14 4.79
C VAL A 41 -8.14 3.78 6.27
N ALA A 42 -9.18 4.24 6.98
CA ALA A 42 -9.40 3.92 8.39
C ALA A 42 -9.56 2.41 8.64
N ARG A 43 -10.30 1.71 7.76
CA ARG A 43 -10.47 0.26 7.86
C ARG A 43 -9.16 -0.49 7.65
N LEU A 44 -8.36 -0.08 6.66
CA LEU A 44 -7.07 -0.68 6.35
C LEU A 44 -6.03 -0.39 7.44
N SER A 45 -6.03 0.81 8.02
CA SER A 45 -5.18 1.16 9.16
C SER A 45 -5.48 0.27 10.37
N LYS A 46 -6.76 0.02 10.67
CA LYS A 46 -7.15 -0.91 11.76
C LYS A 46 -6.65 -2.35 11.53
N LEU A 47 -6.55 -2.78 10.27
CA LEU A 47 -5.99 -4.10 9.92
C LEU A 47 -4.46 -4.12 10.04
N ALA A 48 -3.79 -3.00 9.78
CA ALA A 48 -2.34 -2.88 9.96
C ALA A 48 -1.93 -2.85 11.45
N ASP A 49 -2.80 -2.31 12.30
CA ASP A 49 -2.61 -2.19 13.76
C ASP A 49 -2.74 -3.50 14.56
N LEU A 50 -2.84 -4.66 13.88
CA LEU A 50 -2.94 -5.98 14.52
C LEU A 50 -1.67 -6.43 15.26
N GLY A 51 -0.81 -5.50 15.68
CA GLY A 51 0.34 -5.77 16.55
C GLY A 51 1.49 -6.49 15.86
N VAL A 52 1.59 -6.39 14.54
CA VAL A 52 2.73 -6.94 13.80
C VAL A 52 3.96 -6.05 14.04
N VAL A 53 4.70 -6.35 15.10
CA VAL A 53 6.02 -5.77 15.36
C VAL A 53 7.05 -6.62 14.61
N GLY A 54 7.64 -6.06 13.55
CA GLY A 54 8.46 -6.82 12.59
C GLY A 54 9.89 -7.12 13.05
N ALA A 55 10.40 -8.29 12.63
CA ALA A 55 11.82 -8.64 12.54
C ALA A 55 12.24 -8.95 11.07
N ARG A 56 11.53 -8.36 10.12
CA ARG A 56 11.85 -8.44 8.68
C ARG A 56 11.85 -7.03 8.12
N TYR A 57 13.03 -6.67 7.60
CA TYR A 57 13.37 -5.41 6.97
C TYR A 57 12.72 -5.30 5.58
#